data_AF-A0A2M9MW71-F1
#
_entry.id   AF-A0A2M9MW71-F1
#
_cell.length_a   1.000
_cell.length_b   1.000
_cell.length_c   1.000
_cell.angle_alpha   90.00
_cell.angle_beta   90.00
_cell.angle_gamma   90.00
#
_symmetry.space_group_name_H-M   'P 1'
#
loop_
_entity.id
_entity.type
_entity.pdbx_description
1 polymer ?
#
loop_
_entity_poly.entity_id
_entity_poly.type
_entity_poly.pdbx_seq_one_letter_code
_entity_poly.pdbx_strand_id
1 'polypeptide(L)'
;MPAVKDGPGSGLTKEILIEEVAKGETLSSIEKAWGLKYNSIHYWVKKWDLKGITQAKAQDMLSESKEPVMKEKDMQQNDAVKPEVYQQTTEMLKKEKSALEEDLTKVRSELEQAVSKIYDLKRQLSLSREANCNLKDKYDLLLQEREEYKRNLEEFKKLPAVLLEPSDPVNHPLHYTRGDIECIDAIEAATAGLSGPEAYSTGAAIKYLWRWKYKNGREDLQKAAWYVNRLIGE
;
A
#
# COMPACT_ATOMS: atom_id res chain seq x y z
N MET A 1 16.43 -12.06 29.43
CA MET A 1 16.95 -13.41 29.18
C MET A 1 15.89 -14.20 28.43
N PRO A 2 16.15 -14.79 27.25
CA PRO A 2 15.12 -15.54 26.55
C PRO A 2 14.81 -16.83 27.30
N ALA A 3 13.52 -17.09 27.54
CA ALA A 3 13.05 -18.30 28.19
C ALA A 3 13.62 -19.55 27.50
N VAL A 4 14.22 -20.44 28.27
CA VAL A 4 14.77 -21.70 27.79
C VAL A 4 13.62 -22.48 27.15
N LYS A 5 13.67 -22.68 25.83
CA LYS A 5 12.67 -23.51 25.12
C LYS A 5 12.82 -24.95 25.59
N ASP A 6 11.96 -25.40 26.49
CA ASP A 6 12.00 -26.77 26.98
C ASP A 6 11.07 -27.67 26.15
N GLY A 7 11.60 -28.15 25.02
CA GLY A 7 10.90 -29.08 24.15
C GLY A 7 11.50 -29.16 22.74
N PRO A 8 11.05 -30.12 21.92
CA PRO A 8 11.39 -30.17 20.50
C PRO A 8 10.92 -28.92 19.76
N GLY A 9 11.57 -28.63 18.62
CA GLY A 9 11.19 -27.52 17.75
C GLY A 9 9.78 -27.60 17.16
N SER A 10 9.08 -28.73 17.32
CA SER A 10 7.67 -28.93 16.96
C SER A 10 6.69 -28.27 17.93
N GLY A 11 7.14 -27.84 19.12
CA GLY A 11 6.27 -27.25 20.15
C GLY A 11 5.55 -28.26 21.05
N LEU A 12 5.86 -29.56 20.93
CA LEU A 12 5.36 -30.59 21.84
C LEU A 12 5.90 -30.34 23.26
N THR A 13 5.01 -30.23 24.26
CA THR A 13 5.40 -30.07 25.67
C THR A 13 5.26 -31.38 26.45
N LYS A 14 5.78 -31.41 27.68
CA LYS A 14 5.68 -32.57 28.58
C LYS A 14 4.21 -32.91 28.88
N GLU A 15 3.38 -31.91 29.12
CA GLU A 15 1.97 -32.05 29.49
C GLU A 15 1.17 -32.64 28.34
N ILE A 16 1.36 -32.12 27.13
CA ILE A 16 0.68 -32.61 25.92
C ILE A 16 1.05 -34.07 25.66
N LEU A 17 2.32 -34.45 25.84
CA LEU A 17 2.74 -35.84 25.69
C LEU A 17 2.03 -36.75 26.70
N ILE A 18 1.89 -36.32 27.97
CA ILE A 18 1.20 -37.09 29.01
C ILE A 18 -0.29 -37.22 28.67
N GLU A 19 -0.95 -36.14 28.22
CA GLU A 19 -2.36 -36.17 27.81
C GLU A 19 -2.62 -37.12 26.64
N GLU A 20 -1.79 -37.08 25.60
CA GLU A 20 -1.95 -37.94 24.43
C GLU A 20 -1.73 -39.43 24.79
N VAL A 21 -0.73 -39.73 25.63
CA VAL A 21 -0.53 -41.11 26.11
C VAL A 21 -1.69 -41.56 27.01
N ALA A 22 -2.29 -40.68 27.81
CA ALA A 22 -3.47 -40.99 28.63
C ALA A 22 -4.72 -41.29 27.78
N LYS A 23 -4.85 -40.66 26.61
CA LYS A 23 -5.89 -40.97 25.60
C LYS A 23 -5.66 -42.31 24.88
N GLY A 24 -4.51 -42.94 25.07
CA GLY A 24 -4.16 -44.23 24.48
C GLY A 24 -3.28 -44.14 23.23
N GLU A 25 -2.76 -42.95 22.90
CA GLU A 25 -1.82 -42.81 21.78
C GLU A 25 -0.46 -43.42 22.09
N THR A 26 0.14 -44.03 21.07
CA THR A 26 1.50 -44.58 21.17
C THR A 26 2.54 -43.50 20.90
N LEU A 27 3.74 -43.63 21.47
CA LEU A 27 4.83 -42.68 21.22
C LEU A 27 5.16 -42.54 19.72
N SER A 28 5.06 -43.62 18.94
CA SER A 28 5.27 -43.57 17.50
C SER A 28 4.16 -42.80 16.75
N SER A 29 2.90 -42.91 17.22
CA SER A 29 1.78 -42.13 16.68
C SER A 29 1.98 -40.64 16.95
N ILE A 30 2.36 -40.28 18.18
CA ILE A 30 2.65 -38.90 18.60
C ILE A 30 3.85 -38.35 17.82
N GLU A 31 4.91 -39.14 17.62
CA GLU A 31 6.10 -38.74 16.85
C GLU A 31 5.74 -38.33 15.41
N LYS A 32 4.87 -39.12 14.77
CA LYS A 32 4.40 -38.84 13.41
C LYS A 32 3.45 -37.63 13.37
N ALA A 33 2.50 -37.55 14.32
CA ALA A 33 1.52 -36.48 14.38
C ALA A 33 2.17 -35.09 14.58
N TRP A 34 3.25 -35.03 15.37
CA TRP A 34 3.97 -33.80 15.67
C TRP A 34 5.15 -33.51 14.73
N GLY A 35 5.31 -34.27 13.64
CA GLY A 35 6.35 -34.05 12.64
C GLY A 35 7.77 -34.15 13.22
N LEU A 36 7.95 -34.96 14.26
CA LEU A 36 9.25 -35.16 14.90
C LEU A 36 10.18 -36.00 14.02
N LYS A 37 11.50 -35.83 14.19
CA LYS A 37 12.47 -36.71 13.55
C LYS A 37 12.30 -38.13 14.10
N TYR A 38 12.49 -39.14 13.26
CA TYR A 38 12.38 -40.54 13.65
C TYR A 38 13.23 -40.86 14.89
N ASN A 39 12.62 -41.55 15.86
CA ASN A 39 13.18 -41.89 17.18
C ASN A 39 13.58 -40.70 18.08
N SER A 40 13.26 -39.46 17.72
CA SER A 40 13.56 -38.30 18.55
C SER A 40 12.63 -38.19 19.76
N ILE A 41 11.41 -38.75 19.71
CA ILE A 41 10.48 -38.70 20.84
C ILE A 41 11.03 -39.42 22.08
N HIS A 42 11.79 -40.51 21.89
CA HIS A 42 12.39 -41.27 22.99
C HIS A 42 13.44 -40.47 23.76
N TYR A 43 14.14 -39.54 23.09
CA TYR A 43 15.06 -38.62 23.75
C TYR A 43 14.31 -37.69 24.71
N TRP A 44 13.17 -37.14 24.28
CA TRP A 44 12.35 -36.23 25.09
C TRP A 44 11.66 -36.94 26.24
N VAL A 45 11.14 -38.16 25.99
CA VAL A 45 10.60 -39.04 27.04
C VAL A 45 11.64 -39.31 28.13
N LYS A 46 12.91 -39.54 27.75
CA LYS A 46 14.00 -39.70 28.72
C LYS A 46 14.35 -38.38 29.42
N LYS A 47 14.41 -37.27 28.70
CA LYS A 47 14.75 -35.95 29.24
C LYS A 47 13.72 -35.45 30.26
N TRP A 48 12.44 -35.78 30.04
CA TRP A 48 11.33 -35.44 30.95
C TRP A 48 11.07 -36.48 32.04
N ASP A 49 11.95 -37.48 32.16
CA ASP A 49 11.86 -38.58 33.12
C ASP A 49 10.57 -39.42 33.02
N LEU A 50 10.07 -39.60 31.80
CA LEU A 50 8.85 -40.37 31.48
C LEU A 50 9.18 -41.77 30.95
N LYS A 51 10.33 -42.35 31.33
CA LYS A 51 10.77 -43.65 30.81
C LYS A 51 9.78 -44.75 31.21
N GLY A 52 9.24 -45.47 30.21
CA GLY A 52 8.24 -46.50 30.43
C GLY A 52 6.87 -45.94 30.83
N ILE A 53 6.53 -44.75 30.32
CA ILE A 53 5.19 -44.19 30.39
C ILE A 53 4.19 -45.14 29.70
N THR A 54 3.14 -45.49 30.43
CA THR A 54 2.01 -46.30 29.95
C THR A 54 0.75 -45.46 30.08
N GLN A 55 -0.32 -45.87 29.40
CA GLN A 55 -1.61 -45.19 29.49
C GLN A 55 -2.09 -45.02 30.94
N ALA A 56 -1.97 -46.08 31.76
CA ALA A 56 -2.32 -46.03 33.18
C ALA A 56 -1.46 -45.02 33.97
N LYS A 57 -0.14 -45.03 33.78
CA LYS A 57 0.75 -44.07 34.46
C LYS A 57 0.47 -42.62 34.05
N ALA A 58 0.14 -42.39 32.78
CA ALA A 58 -0.20 -41.08 32.28
C ALA A 58 -1.53 -40.57 32.88
N GLN A 59 -2.52 -41.45 33.04
CA GLN A 59 -3.78 -41.15 33.71
C GLN A 59 -3.60 -40.86 35.20
N ASP A 60 -2.76 -41.64 35.89
CA ASP A 60 -2.42 -41.42 37.30
C ASP A 60 -1.72 -40.07 37.50
N MET A 61 -0.75 -39.72 36.65
CA MET A 61 -0.05 -38.43 36.68
C MET A 61 -0.99 -37.23 36.48
N LEU A 62 -2.00 -37.37 35.63
CA LEU A 62 -3.03 -36.34 35.43
C LEU A 62 -4.01 -36.27 36.62
N SER A 63 -4.22 -37.39 37.31
CA SER A 63 -5.07 -37.46 38.51
C SER A 63 -4.40 -36.83 39.73
N GLU A 64 -3.06 -36.94 39.87
CA GLU A 64 -2.28 -36.29 40.93
C GLU A 64 -2.13 -34.77 40.73
N SER A 65 -2.18 -34.29 39.48
CA SER A 65 -2.15 -32.85 39.16
C SER A 65 -3.51 -32.15 39.29
N LYS A 66 -4.60 -32.89 39.49
CA LYS A 66 -5.88 -32.31 39.91
C LYS A 66 -5.83 -32.19 41.42
N GLU A 67 -5.89 -30.96 41.93
CA GLU A 67 -6.07 -30.68 43.36
C GLU A 67 -7.11 -31.64 43.97
N PRO A 68 -6.89 -32.12 45.21
CA PRO A 68 -7.82 -33.05 45.81
C PRO A 68 -9.17 -32.35 45.99
N VAL A 69 -10.19 -32.82 45.27
CA VAL A 69 -11.57 -32.62 45.69
C VAL A 69 -11.67 -33.25 47.08
N MET A 70 -11.82 -32.40 48.11
CA MET A 70 -11.97 -32.82 49.50
C MET A 70 -13.03 -33.92 49.57
N LYS A 71 -12.66 -35.10 50.07
CA LYS A 71 -13.62 -36.14 50.44
C LYS A 71 -14.43 -35.61 51.63
N GLU A 72 -15.75 -35.72 51.57
CA GLU A 72 -16.74 -35.29 52.57
C GLU A 72 -16.55 -35.81 54.01
N LYS A 73 -15.46 -36.52 54.34
CA LYS A 73 -15.26 -37.14 55.66
C LYS A 73 -14.39 -36.35 56.64
N ASP A 74 -13.78 -35.24 56.24
CA ASP A 74 -12.93 -34.43 57.15
C ASP A 74 -13.61 -33.14 57.62
N MET A 75 -14.95 -33.12 57.69
CA MET A 75 -15.74 -31.97 58.19
C MET A 75 -15.93 -31.99 59.72
N GLN A 76 -15.02 -32.61 60.47
CA GLN A 76 -15.01 -32.58 61.93
C GLN A 76 -13.65 -32.16 62.48
N GLN A 77 -13.25 -30.94 62.15
CA GLN A 77 -12.54 -30.01 63.03
C GLN A 77 -12.27 -28.73 62.25
N ASN A 78 -13.25 -27.83 62.20
CA ASN A 78 -12.97 -26.42 62.04
C ASN A 78 -13.32 -25.76 63.37
N ASP A 79 -12.30 -25.21 64.02
CA ASP A 79 -12.51 -24.13 64.99
C ASP A 79 -13.51 -23.14 64.38
N ALA A 80 -14.56 -22.82 65.13
CA ALA A 80 -15.73 -22.13 64.64
C ALA A 80 -15.39 -20.73 64.09
N VAL A 81 -15.16 -20.64 62.77
CA VAL A 81 -15.23 -19.36 62.06
C VAL A 81 -16.66 -18.87 62.18
N LYS A 82 -16.86 -17.72 62.82
CA LYS A 82 -18.19 -17.16 63.07
C LYS A 82 -18.95 -17.02 61.73
N PRO A 83 -20.25 -17.39 61.66
CA PRO A 83 -21.06 -17.32 60.43
C PRO A 83 -20.99 -15.96 59.72
N GLU A 84 -20.83 -14.88 60.49
CA GLU A 84 -20.68 -13.51 59.99
C GLU A 84 -19.43 -13.31 59.13
N VAL A 85 -18.32 -13.96 59.47
CA VAL A 85 -17.06 -13.87 58.72
C VAL A 85 -17.19 -14.59 57.38
N TYR A 86 -17.84 -15.76 57.37
CA TYR A 86 -18.12 -16.50 56.14
C TYR A 86 -19.02 -15.70 55.20
N GLN A 87 -20.11 -15.13 55.73
CA GLN A 87 -21.01 -14.27 54.96
C GLN A 87 -20.30 -13.05 54.37
N GLN A 88 -19.49 -12.34 55.16
CA GLN A 88 -18.67 -11.23 54.68
C GLN A 88 -17.71 -11.63 53.57
N THR A 89 -17.01 -12.76 53.70
CA THR A 89 -16.09 -13.24 52.64
C THR A 89 -16.84 -13.62 51.35
N THR A 90 -18.03 -14.22 51.45
CA THR A 90 -18.83 -14.56 50.25
C THR A 90 -19.35 -13.32 49.53
N GLU A 91 -19.75 -12.27 50.26
CA GLU A 91 -20.16 -11.00 49.65
C GLU A 91 -18.98 -10.28 48.98
N MET A 92 -17.81 -10.31 49.61
CA MET A 92 -16.59 -9.74 49.05
C MET A 92 -16.20 -10.43 47.73
N LEU A 93 -16.16 -11.77 47.72
CA LEU A 93 -15.87 -12.56 46.53
C LEU A 93 -16.90 -12.32 45.41
N LYS A 94 -18.19 -12.17 45.77
CA LYS A 94 -19.25 -11.86 44.78
C LYS A 94 -19.05 -10.49 44.15
N LYS A 95 -18.61 -9.50 44.94
CA LYS A 95 -18.29 -8.15 44.45
C LYS A 95 -17.05 -8.14 43.55
N GLU A 96 -15.99 -8.84 43.95
CA GLU A 96 -14.79 -9.00 43.11
C GLU A 96 -15.09 -9.72 41.80
N LYS A 97 -15.89 -10.80 41.85
CA LYS A 97 -16.34 -11.51 40.65
C LYS A 97 -17.14 -10.60 39.70
N SER A 98 -18.07 -9.81 40.25
CA SER A 98 -18.84 -8.84 39.46
C SER A 98 -17.95 -7.78 38.80
N ALA A 99 -16.93 -7.29 39.50
CA ALA A 99 -15.99 -6.32 38.94
C ALA A 99 -15.13 -6.95 37.83
N LEU A 100 -14.65 -8.17 38.03
CA LEU A 100 -13.93 -8.94 37.02
C LEU A 100 -14.78 -9.22 35.77
N GLU A 101 -16.06 -9.54 35.94
CA GLU A 101 -16.99 -9.73 34.83
C GLU A 101 -17.17 -8.43 34.03
N GLU A 102 -17.29 -7.28 34.70
CA GLU A 102 -17.38 -5.97 34.06
C GLU A 102 -16.12 -5.63 33.26
N ASP A 103 -14.94 -5.78 33.86
CA ASP A 103 -13.66 -5.59 33.17
C ASP A 103 -13.51 -6.52 31.96
N LEU A 104 -13.94 -7.78 32.08
CA LEU A 104 -13.88 -8.75 30.99
C LEU A 104 -14.81 -8.36 29.83
N THR A 105 -16.00 -7.82 30.11
CA THR A 105 -16.88 -7.30 29.06
C THR A 105 -16.28 -6.11 28.32
N LYS A 106 -15.61 -5.21 29.06
CA LYS A 106 -14.92 -4.05 28.46
C LYS A 106 -13.77 -4.49 27.54
N VAL A 107 -12.89 -5.37 28.02
CA VAL A 107 -11.78 -5.91 27.22
C VAL A 107 -12.30 -6.61 25.97
N ARG A 108 -13.41 -7.36 26.07
CA ARG A 108 -14.03 -8.01 24.91
C ARG A 108 -14.51 -6.99 23.88
N SER A 109 -15.17 -5.91 24.31
CA SER A 109 -15.64 -4.86 23.40
C SER A 109 -14.47 -4.17 22.69
N GLU A 110 -13.39 -3.85 23.42
CA GLU A 110 -12.17 -3.28 22.86
C GLU A 110 -11.51 -4.22 21.84
N LEU A 111 -11.49 -5.53 22.12
CA LEU A 111 -10.98 -6.54 21.20
C LEU A 111 -11.82 -6.61 19.91
N GLU A 112 -13.15 -6.60 20.02
CA GLU A 112 -14.05 -6.61 18.86
C GLU A 112 -13.84 -5.37 17.98
N GLN A 113 -13.70 -4.19 18.58
CA GLN A 113 -13.37 -2.95 17.86
C GLN A 113 -12.00 -3.03 17.17
N ALA A 114 -10.98 -3.55 17.86
CA ALA A 114 -9.65 -3.70 17.30
C ALA A 114 -9.64 -4.67 16.10
N VAL A 115 -10.36 -5.79 16.19
CA VAL A 115 -10.49 -6.77 15.10
C VAL A 115 -11.18 -6.15 13.89
N SER A 116 -12.26 -5.39 14.09
CA SER A 116 -12.93 -4.66 13.01
C SER A 116 -11.98 -3.69 12.31
N LYS A 117 -11.21 -2.91 13.08
CA LYS A 117 -10.21 -1.98 12.53
C LYS A 117 -9.10 -2.69 11.75
N ILE A 118 -8.65 -3.86 12.21
CA ILE A 118 -7.65 -4.67 11.49
C ILE A 118 -8.20 -5.12 10.13
N TYR A 119 -9.46 -5.52 10.07
CA TYR A 119 -10.09 -5.94 8.82
C TYR A 119 -10.16 -4.78 7.81
N ASP A 120 -10.58 -3.60 8.26
CA ASP A 120 -10.64 -2.40 7.42
C ASP A 120 -9.26 -1.98 6.90
N LEU A 121 -8.24 -1.99 7.77
CA LEU A 121 -6.87 -1.68 7.38
C LEU A 121 -6.32 -2.69 6.37
N LYS A 122 -6.61 -3.99 6.54
CA LYS A 122 -6.23 -5.02 5.55
C LYS A 122 -6.88 -4.76 4.18
N ARG A 123 -8.16 -4.40 4.18
CA ARG A 123 -8.87 -4.06 2.94
C ARG A 123 -8.24 -2.84 2.25
N GLN A 124 -7.97 -1.77 3.00
CA GLN A 124 -7.31 -0.57 2.47
C GLN A 124 -5.91 -0.89 1.93
N LEU A 125 -5.13 -1.71 2.63
CA LEU A 125 -3.80 -2.12 2.19
C LEU A 125 -3.85 -2.92 0.87
N SER A 126 -4.85 -3.79 0.70
CA SER A 126 -5.06 -4.55 -0.54
C SER A 126 -5.33 -3.61 -1.72
N LEU A 127 -6.26 -2.66 -1.55
CA LEU A 127 -6.60 -1.67 -2.58
C LEU A 127 -5.41 -0.78 -2.94
N SER A 128 -4.64 -0.36 -1.92
CA SER A 128 -3.44 0.45 -2.14
C SER A 128 -2.35 -0.32 -2.90
N ARG A 129 -2.17 -1.62 -2.62
CA ARG A 129 -1.23 -2.47 -3.37
C ARG A 129 -1.61 -2.60 -4.83
N GLU A 130 -2.90 -2.83 -5.11
CA GLU A 130 -3.41 -2.90 -6.48
C GLU A 130 -3.22 -1.58 -7.23
N ALA A 131 -3.56 -0.45 -6.61
CA ALA A 131 -3.33 0.87 -7.19
C ALA A 131 -1.84 1.14 -7.49
N ASN A 132 -0.94 0.73 -6.60
CA ASN A 132 0.50 0.84 -6.82
C ASN A 132 1.00 -0.06 -7.95
N CYS A 133 0.42 -1.25 -8.13
CA CYS A 133 0.71 -2.13 -9.27
C CYS A 133 0.35 -1.43 -10.58
N ASN A 134 -0.89 -0.90 -10.67
CA ASN A 134 -1.35 -0.20 -11.87
C ASN A 134 -0.50 1.05 -12.18
N LEU A 135 -0.09 1.79 -11.15
CA LEU A 135 0.80 2.94 -11.31
C LEU A 135 2.18 2.52 -11.83
N LYS A 136 2.70 1.39 -11.34
CA LYS A 136 3.98 0.84 -11.78
C LYS A 136 3.94 0.46 -13.26
N ASP A 137 2.87 -0.22 -13.70
CA ASP A 137 2.69 -0.59 -15.11
C ASP A 137 2.61 0.67 -16.01
N LYS A 138 1.88 1.70 -15.56
CA LYS A 138 1.81 2.98 -16.29
C LYS A 138 3.16 3.68 -16.37
N TYR A 139 3.96 3.64 -15.31
CA TYR A 139 5.31 4.20 -15.31
C TYR A 139 6.21 3.47 -16.31
N ASP A 140 6.14 2.15 -16.36
CA ASP A 140 6.96 1.35 -17.26
C ASP A 140 6.59 1.60 -18.74
N LEU A 141 5.30 1.77 -19.06
CA LEU A 141 4.84 2.20 -20.39
C LEU A 141 5.40 3.58 -20.79
N LEU A 142 5.28 4.58 -19.91
CA LEU A 142 5.81 5.92 -20.17
C LEU A 142 7.32 5.92 -20.35
N LEU A 143 8.03 5.05 -19.63
CA LEU A 143 9.47 4.90 -19.76
C LEU A 143 9.82 4.34 -21.15
N GLN A 144 9.07 3.36 -21.65
CA GLN A 144 9.25 2.81 -23.00
C GLN A 144 9.01 3.89 -24.08
N GLU A 145 7.91 4.64 -24.00
CA GLU A 145 7.62 5.74 -24.92
C GLU A 145 8.73 6.79 -24.94
N ARG A 146 9.25 7.14 -23.75
CA ARG A 146 10.36 8.08 -23.62
C ARG A 146 11.63 7.59 -24.31
N GLU A 147 11.99 6.33 -24.12
CA GLU A 147 13.19 5.76 -24.75
C GLU A 147 13.01 5.58 -26.26
N GLU A 148 11.81 5.31 -26.74
CA GLU A 148 11.50 5.36 -28.17
C GLU A 148 11.66 6.77 -28.74
N TYR A 149 11.09 7.79 -28.09
CA TYR A 149 11.24 9.18 -28.52
C TYR A 149 12.71 9.61 -28.57
N LYS A 150 13.51 9.25 -27.56
CA LYS A 150 14.95 9.53 -27.56
C LYS A 150 15.67 8.85 -28.72
N ARG A 151 15.35 7.60 -29.04
CA ARG A 151 15.93 6.90 -30.19
C ARG A 151 15.60 7.61 -31.49
N ASN A 152 14.33 7.98 -31.69
CA ASN A 152 13.89 8.71 -32.88
C ASN A 152 14.59 10.07 -32.99
N LEU A 153 14.77 10.78 -31.87
CA LEU A 153 15.49 12.05 -31.84
C LEU A 153 16.97 11.88 -32.22
N GLU A 154 17.64 10.85 -31.70
CA GLU A 154 19.03 10.55 -32.07
C GLU A 154 19.18 10.13 -33.53
N GLU A 155 18.19 9.43 -34.09
CA GLU A 155 18.14 9.12 -35.51
C GLU A 155 17.96 10.39 -36.35
N PHE A 156 17.06 11.29 -35.93
CA PHE A 156 16.83 12.58 -36.59
C PHE A 156 18.10 13.45 -36.61
N LYS A 157 18.88 13.47 -35.53
CA LYS A 157 20.16 14.20 -35.46
C LYS A 157 21.23 13.67 -36.42
N LYS A 158 21.14 12.39 -36.81
CA LYS A 158 22.09 11.76 -37.75
C LYS A 158 21.74 12.04 -39.20
N LEU A 159 20.54 12.55 -39.49
CA LEU A 159 20.16 12.96 -40.83
C LEU A 159 21.09 14.11 -41.28
N PRO A 160 21.53 14.11 -42.55
CA PRO A 160 22.36 15.18 -43.08
C PRO A 160 21.59 16.50 -42.99
N ALA A 161 22.28 17.59 -42.66
CA ALA A 161 21.74 18.95 -42.54
C ALA A 161 21.32 19.56 -43.90
N VAL A 162 20.76 18.76 -44.80
CA VAL A 162 20.55 19.08 -46.22
C VAL A 162 19.16 19.66 -46.50
N LEU A 163 18.34 19.94 -45.48
CA LEU A 163 16.97 20.46 -45.70
C LEU A 163 16.54 21.61 -44.78
N LEU A 164 17.46 22.18 -43.99
CA LEU A 164 17.18 23.38 -43.20
C LEU A 164 18.25 24.41 -43.53
N GLU A 165 18.08 25.09 -44.67
CA GLU A 165 18.68 26.41 -44.84
C GLU A 165 18.32 27.22 -43.57
N PRO A 166 19.30 27.65 -42.76
CA PRO A 166 19.01 28.45 -41.59
C PRO A 166 18.29 29.71 -42.08
N SER A 167 17.04 29.89 -41.64
CA SER A 167 16.25 31.09 -41.97
C SER A 167 17.08 32.31 -41.64
N ASP A 168 17.44 33.07 -42.67
CA ASP A 168 18.05 34.37 -42.51
C ASP A 168 17.04 35.26 -41.76
N PRO A 169 17.34 35.65 -40.51
CA PRO A 169 16.38 36.39 -39.69
C PRO A 169 16.09 37.80 -40.23
N VAL A 170 16.86 38.27 -41.21
CA VAL A 170 16.67 39.55 -41.89
C VAL A 170 16.00 39.35 -43.23
N ASN A 171 16.58 38.53 -44.11
CA ASN A 171 16.14 38.43 -45.50
C ASN A 171 14.99 37.44 -45.70
N HIS A 172 14.96 36.33 -44.96
CA HIS A 172 13.94 35.28 -45.09
C HIS A 172 13.40 34.81 -43.73
N PRO A 173 12.79 35.68 -42.92
CA PRO A 173 12.35 35.30 -41.58
C PRO A 173 11.19 34.30 -41.64
N LEU A 174 11.27 33.20 -40.89
CA LEU A 174 10.26 32.11 -40.89
C LEU A 174 8.79 32.54 -40.73
N HIS A 175 8.54 33.71 -40.15
CA HIS A 175 7.19 34.23 -39.92
C HIS A 175 6.66 35.08 -41.10
N TYR A 176 7.47 35.29 -42.14
CA TYR A 176 7.13 35.98 -43.39
C TYR A 176 7.26 35.09 -44.63
N THR A 177 7.97 33.97 -44.55
CA THR A 177 8.25 33.06 -45.67
C THR A 177 7.43 31.76 -45.64
N ARG A 178 6.25 31.80 -45.01
CA ARG A 178 5.36 30.63 -44.92
C ARG A 178 4.50 30.50 -46.18
N GLY A 179 4.79 29.49 -47.00
CA GLY A 179 4.07 29.18 -48.24
C GLY A 179 4.96 29.41 -49.46
N ASP A 180 4.37 29.42 -50.65
CA ASP A 180 5.09 29.59 -51.92
C ASP A 180 5.36 31.07 -52.27
N ILE A 181 4.78 32.00 -51.51
CA ILE A 181 4.86 33.46 -51.70
C ILE A 181 5.36 34.09 -50.40
N GLU A 182 6.31 35.02 -50.47
CA GLU A 182 6.73 35.76 -49.29
C GLU A 182 5.76 36.89 -48.95
N CYS A 183 5.66 37.22 -47.66
CA CYS A 183 4.79 38.30 -47.20
C CYS A 183 5.12 39.64 -47.86
N ILE A 184 6.39 39.90 -48.21
CA ILE A 184 6.78 41.13 -48.89
C ILE A 184 6.19 41.19 -50.30
N ASP A 185 6.28 40.11 -51.08
CA ASP A 185 5.71 40.01 -52.43
C ASP A 185 4.20 40.25 -52.41
N ALA A 186 3.51 39.66 -51.42
CA ALA A 186 2.08 39.85 -51.25
C ALA A 186 1.71 41.30 -50.86
N ILE A 187 2.53 41.96 -50.04
CA ILE A 187 2.32 43.37 -49.67
C ILE A 187 2.58 44.28 -50.88
N GLU A 188 3.62 44.04 -51.66
CA GLU A 188 3.92 44.80 -52.88
C GLU A 188 2.77 44.69 -53.89
N ALA A 189 2.27 43.47 -54.11
CA ALA A 189 1.12 43.25 -54.98
C ALA A 189 -0.16 43.94 -54.47
N ALA A 190 -0.45 43.83 -53.17
CA ALA A 190 -1.67 44.41 -52.59
C ALA A 190 -1.63 45.94 -52.44
N THR A 191 -0.43 46.53 -52.41
CA THR A 191 -0.26 48.00 -52.32
C THR A 191 0.02 48.65 -53.67
N ALA A 192 0.09 47.88 -54.75
CA ALA A 192 0.26 48.39 -56.10
C ALA A 192 -0.86 49.39 -56.46
N GLY A 193 -0.48 50.63 -56.76
CA GLY A 193 -1.41 51.72 -57.08
C GLY A 193 -1.98 52.47 -55.87
N LEU A 194 -1.69 52.04 -54.64
CA LEU A 194 -1.97 52.83 -53.44
C LEU A 194 -0.84 53.82 -53.16
N SER A 195 -1.14 54.88 -52.41
CA SER A 195 -0.12 55.83 -51.96
C SER A 195 -0.34 56.33 -50.54
N GLY A 196 0.71 56.88 -49.93
CA GLY A 196 0.60 57.57 -48.64
C GLY A 196 0.05 56.69 -47.50
N PRO A 197 -0.83 57.24 -46.63
CA PRO A 197 -1.37 56.53 -45.47
C PRO A 197 -2.14 55.25 -45.82
N GLU A 198 -2.78 55.21 -47.00
CA GLU A 198 -3.54 54.05 -47.48
C GLU A 198 -2.61 52.88 -47.78
N ALA A 199 -1.55 53.10 -48.57
CA ALA A 199 -0.56 52.07 -48.87
C ALA A 199 0.10 51.52 -47.60
N TYR A 200 0.49 52.41 -46.67
CA TYR A 200 1.11 52.01 -45.42
C TYR A 200 0.17 51.17 -44.55
N SER A 201 -1.08 51.59 -44.41
CA SER A 201 -2.05 50.89 -43.54
C SER A 201 -2.46 49.55 -44.14
N THR A 202 -2.62 49.45 -45.46
CA THR A 202 -2.85 48.19 -46.17
C THR A 202 -1.70 47.21 -45.96
N GLY A 203 -0.45 47.64 -46.20
CA GLY A 203 0.72 46.77 -46.00
C GLY A 203 0.90 46.34 -44.54
N ALA A 204 0.65 47.25 -43.58
CA ALA A 204 0.73 46.93 -42.16
C ALA A 204 -0.35 45.92 -41.73
N ALA A 205 -1.60 46.09 -42.18
CA ALA A 205 -2.69 45.15 -41.90
C ALA A 205 -2.35 43.74 -42.41
N ILE A 206 -1.89 43.63 -43.67
CA ILE A 206 -1.47 42.36 -44.28
C ILE A 206 -0.31 41.73 -43.50
N LYS A 207 0.74 42.49 -43.19
CA LYS A 207 1.91 42.03 -42.41
C LYS A 207 1.50 41.36 -41.10
N TYR A 208 0.53 41.95 -40.38
CA TYR A 208 0.06 41.40 -39.11
C TYR A 208 -0.84 40.18 -39.29
N LEU A 209 -1.74 40.20 -40.28
CA LEU A 209 -2.57 39.04 -40.66
C LEU A 209 -1.75 37.88 -41.20
N TRP A 210 -0.56 38.13 -41.75
CA TRP A 210 0.32 37.08 -42.24
C TRP A 210 1.00 36.34 -41.09
N ARG A 211 1.57 37.10 -40.14
CA ARG A 211 2.49 36.55 -39.15
C ARG A 211 1.84 36.16 -37.82
N TRP A 212 0.56 36.50 -37.58
CA TRP A 212 -0.06 36.41 -36.26
C TRP A 212 0.11 35.03 -35.60
N LYS A 213 -0.16 33.94 -36.34
CA LYS A 213 -0.11 32.57 -35.79
C LYS A 213 1.31 32.14 -35.40
N TYR A 214 2.33 32.82 -35.92
CA TYR A 214 3.73 32.41 -35.84
C TYR A 214 4.64 33.42 -35.13
N LYS A 215 4.08 34.55 -34.65
CA LYS A 215 4.84 35.57 -33.90
C LYS A 215 4.14 35.99 -32.61
N ASN A 216 3.08 36.79 -32.66
CA ASN A 216 2.47 37.40 -31.45
C ASN A 216 1.00 37.01 -31.20
N GLY A 217 0.45 36.07 -31.96
CA GLY A 217 -0.92 35.58 -31.79
C GLY A 217 -1.96 36.71 -31.87
N ARG A 218 -2.81 36.79 -30.84
CA ARG A 218 -3.93 37.74 -30.76
C ARG A 218 -3.49 39.21 -30.86
N GLU A 219 -2.30 39.55 -30.39
CA GLU A 219 -1.81 40.94 -30.42
C GLU A 219 -1.62 41.43 -31.86
N ASP A 220 -1.09 40.60 -32.75
CA ASP A 220 -0.96 40.97 -34.17
C ASP A 220 -2.35 41.10 -34.82
N LEU A 221 -3.35 40.29 -34.44
CA LEU A 221 -4.72 40.48 -34.92
C LEU A 221 -5.33 41.83 -34.50
N GLN A 222 -5.06 42.28 -33.27
CA GLN A 222 -5.49 43.60 -32.81
C GLN A 222 -4.79 44.73 -33.57
N LYS A 223 -3.49 44.58 -33.87
CA LYS A 223 -2.76 45.54 -34.71
C LYS A 223 -3.31 45.57 -36.13
N ALA A 224 -3.61 44.42 -36.72
CA ALA A 224 -4.25 44.36 -38.04
C ALA A 224 -5.57 45.12 -38.05
N ALA A 225 -6.46 44.85 -37.07
CA ALA A 225 -7.73 45.54 -36.93
C ALA A 225 -7.55 47.07 -36.80
N TRP A 226 -6.56 47.52 -36.02
CA TRP A 226 -6.26 48.95 -35.88
C TRP A 226 -5.92 49.63 -37.22
N TYR A 227 -5.11 48.98 -38.06
CA TYR A 227 -4.78 49.52 -39.38
C TYR A 227 -5.96 49.48 -40.36
N VAL A 228 -6.81 48.46 -40.27
CA VAL A 228 -8.04 48.39 -41.05
C VAL A 228 -9.02 49.50 -40.66
N ASN A 229 -9.23 49.74 -39.36
CA ASN A 229 -10.10 50.82 -38.89
C ASN A 229 -9.60 52.19 -39.37
N ARG A 230 -8.27 52.39 -39.38
CA ARG A 230 -7.65 53.60 -39.92
C ARG A 230 -7.90 53.80 -41.42
N LEU A 231 -8.01 52.72 -42.20
CA LEU A 231 -8.40 52.78 -43.62
C LEU A 231 -9.89 53.13 -43.78
N ILE A 232 -10.74 52.64 -42.88
CA ILE A 232 -12.18 52.93 -42.87
C ILE A 232 -12.44 54.38 -42.41
N GLY A 233 -11.57 54.92 -41.55
CA GLY A 233 -11.74 56.23 -40.93
C GLY A 233 -12.46 56.19 -39.57
N GLU A 234 -12.39 55.04 -38.88
CA GLU A 234 -12.97 54.79 -37.54
C GLU A 234 -11.96 54.91 -36.40
#